data_AF-A0A933MGJ6-F1
#
_entry.id   AF-A0A933MGJ6-F1
#
_cell.length_a   1.000
_cell.length_b   1.000
_cell.length_c   1.000
_cell.angle_alpha   90.00
_cell.angle_beta   90.00
_cell.angle_gamma   90.00
#
_symmetry.space_group_name_H-M   'P 1'
#
loop_
_entity.id
_entity.type
_entity.pdbx_description
1 polymer ?
#
loop_
_entity_poly.entity_id
_entity_poly.type
_entity_poly.pdbx_seq_one_letter_code
_entity_poly.pdbx_strand_id
1 'polypeptide(L)'
;MFMAVLYFYHTLRFYLKERSALFLSYLFGLYPPFFRHMHQLLTETLSVLLICGIIYHICKIYNDDKKSQFHLLIASLYLGYLALTKIFFGYVILSGLLLFLFLFFLKRKNVFKKTLMVYALALLVCLPYLFYTYSLTGKIFYWGNSGGLSLYWMSTPYDNEFGDWFGFYDPEEYPKLFKNHVGFFGKLQNLSSIQRDEELKKQAIQNIINNPSKFFMNWLANIGRLVFSYPYTYSKQKLSTYFYIIPNMFIAVFSVLCFYLSCKAWRHIPYEIYALLLFGIISFLGSSLLSAYSRQFTPLVPVFILWISFIVIRFIRIEIT
;
A
#
# COMPACT_ATOMS: atom_id res chain seq x y z
N MET A 1 -14.90 9.08 -4.33
CA MET A 1 -15.07 7.77 -4.98
C MET A 1 -15.51 7.84 -6.42
N PHE A 2 -16.59 8.54 -6.78
CA PHE A 2 -17.06 8.63 -8.17
C PHE A 2 -15.95 8.99 -9.19
N MET A 3 -15.18 10.05 -8.93
CA MET A 3 -14.03 10.42 -9.77
C MET A 3 -12.97 9.32 -9.92
N ALA A 4 -12.74 8.52 -8.86
CA ALA A 4 -11.80 7.41 -8.91
C ALA A 4 -12.29 6.30 -9.85
N VAL A 5 -13.60 6.03 -9.84
CA VAL A 5 -14.24 5.08 -10.74
C VAL A 5 -14.18 5.56 -12.19
N LEU A 6 -14.40 6.86 -12.44
CA LEU A 6 -14.27 7.42 -13.78
C LEU A 6 -12.84 7.31 -14.33
N TYR A 7 -11.83 7.68 -13.52
CA TYR A 7 -10.43 7.47 -13.89
C TYR A 7 -10.16 6.00 -14.20
N PHE A 8 -10.65 5.09 -13.35
CA PHE A 8 -10.44 3.66 -13.51
C PHE A 8 -11.10 3.11 -14.79
N TYR A 9 -12.33 3.53 -15.09
CA TYR A 9 -13.03 3.20 -16.33
C TYR A 9 -12.23 3.61 -17.56
N HIS A 10 -11.76 4.87 -17.59
CA HIS A 10 -10.96 5.35 -18.72
C HIS A 10 -9.62 4.63 -18.85
N THR A 11 -8.99 4.22 -17.75
CA THR A 11 -7.81 3.34 -17.79
C THR A 11 -8.14 1.99 -18.42
N LEU A 12 -9.24 1.34 -17.98
CA LEU A 12 -9.63 0.03 -18.51
C LEU A 12 -9.88 0.09 -20.02
N ARG A 13 -10.41 1.20 -20.55
CA ARG A 13 -10.64 1.38 -21.99
C ARG A 13 -9.37 1.35 -22.84
N PHE A 14 -8.16 1.49 -22.26
CA PHE A 14 -6.91 1.29 -23.01
C PHE A 14 -6.68 -0.18 -23.40
N TYR A 15 -7.20 -1.13 -22.60
CA TYR A 15 -6.92 -2.55 -22.82
C TYR A 15 -8.17 -3.40 -23.05
N LEU A 16 -9.36 -2.87 -22.75
CA LEU A 16 -10.63 -3.59 -22.77
C LEU A 16 -11.65 -2.93 -23.70
N LYS A 17 -12.56 -3.78 -24.23
CA LYS A 17 -13.80 -3.32 -24.86
C LYS A 17 -14.69 -2.60 -23.85
N GLU A 18 -15.56 -1.73 -24.36
CA GLU A 18 -16.37 -0.82 -23.56
C GLU A 18 -17.22 -1.53 -22.51
N ARG A 19 -17.94 -2.57 -22.93
CA ARG A 19 -18.83 -3.34 -22.06
C ARG A 19 -18.08 -3.95 -20.87
N SER A 20 -16.92 -4.55 -21.12
CA SER A 20 -16.07 -5.14 -20.07
C SER A 20 -15.48 -4.08 -19.15
N ALA A 21 -15.01 -2.96 -19.71
CA ALA A 21 -14.50 -1.84 -18.93
C ALA A 21 -15.57 -1.25 -18.02
N LEU A 22 -16.80 -1.07 -18.53
CA LEU A 22 -17.94 -0.55 -17.76
C LEU A 22 -18.32 -1.50 -16.62
N PHE A 23 -18.49 -2.80 -16.93
CA PHE A 23 -18.80 -3.82 -15.93
C PHE A 23 -17.77 -3.87 -14.80
N LEU A 24 -16.47 -3.92 -15.13
CA LEU A 24 -15.41 -3.94 -14.13
C LEU A 24 -15.30 -2.63 -13.34
N SER A 25 -15.66 -1.49 -13.94
CA SER A 25 -15.70 -0.21 -13.23
C SER A 25 -16.83 -0.15 -12.22
N TYR A 26 -17.99 -0.72 -12.55
CA TYR A 26 -19.06 -0.90 -11.57
C TYR A 26 -18.65 -1.85 -10.45
N LEU A 27 -18.04 -3.00 -10.79
CA LEU A 27 -17.54 -3.94 -9.78
C LEU A 27 -16.51 -3.28 -8.83
N PHE A 28 -15.61 -2.46 -9.38
CA PHE A 28 -14.67 -1.65 -8.62
C PHE A 28 -15.37 -0.59 -7.75
N GLY A 29 -16.32 0.17 -8.30
CA GLY A 29 -17.06 1.20 -7.57
C GLY A 29 -17.94 0.63 -6.46
N LEU A 30 -18.42 -0.61 -6.64
CA LEU A 30 -19.23 -1.36 -5.68
C LEU A 30 -18.39 -2.25 -4.75
N TYR A 31 -17.07 -2.08 -4.73
CA TYR A 31 -16.17 -2.87 -3.90
C TYR A 31 -16.49 -2.66 -2.39
N PRO A 32 -16.95 -3.70 -1.65
CA PRO A 32 -17.55 -3.50 -0.32
C PRO A 32 -16.69 -2.74 0.70
N PRO A 33 -15.35 -2.96 0.78
CA PRO A 33 -14.48 -2.20 1.66
C PRO A 33 -14.51 -0.68 1.45
N PHE A 34 -14.83 -0.18 0.25
CA PHE A 34 -14.93 1.24 -0.02
C PHE A 34 -16.10 1.88 0.72
N PHE A 35 -17.27 1.23 0.75
CA PHE A 35 -18.47 1.78 1.39
C PHE A 35 -18.31 1.99 2.90
N ARG A 36 -17.49 1.16 3.55
CA ARG A 36 -17.22 1.29 4.99
C ARG A 36 -16.53 2.61 5.34
N HIS A 37 -15.76 3.17 4.42
CA HIS A 37 -15.03 4.42 4.64
C HIS A 37 -15.69 5.63 3.95
N MET A 38 -16.70 5.42 3.10
CA MET A 38 -17.31 6.50 2.31
C MET A 38 -18.06 7.54 3.14
N HIS A 39 -18.67 7.14 4.26
CA HIS A 39 -19.39 8.07 5.14
C HIS A 39 -18.46 8.82 6.11
N GLN A 40 -17.17 8.46 6.14
CA GLN A 40 -16.19 9.02 7.07
C GLN A 40 -15.24 9.96 6.30
N LEU A 41 -14.82 11.05 6.95
CA LEU A 41 -13.78 11.94 6.41
C LEU A 41 -12.40 11.29 6.61
N LEU A 42 -12.13 10.27 5.82
CA LEU A 42 -10.94 9.43 5.88
C LEU A 42 -10.05 9.60 4.64
N THR A 43 -8.74 9.44 4.81
CA THR A 43 -7.74 9.62 3.76
C THR A 43 -7.76 8.51 2.71
N GLU A 44 -8.38 7.37 3.01
CA GLU A 44 -8.54 6.22 2.11
C GLU A 44 -9.23 6.59 0.81
N THR A 45 -10.36 7.29 0.88
CA THR A 45 -11.15 7.68 -0.30
C THR A 45 -10.36 8.58 -1.24
N LEU A 46 -9.60 9.53 -0.68
CA LEU A 46 -8.70 10.38 -1.45
C LEU A 46 -7.55 9.56 -2.02
N SER A 47 -6.94 8.67 -1.23
CA SER A 47 -5.83 7.82 -1.67
C SER A 47 -6.21 6.94 -2.87
N VAL A 48 -7.42 6.36 -2.87
CA VAL A 48 -7.95 5.58 -4.00
C VAL A 48 -8.08 6.45 -5.25
N LEU A 49 -8.61 7.67 -5.12
CA LEU A 49 -8.66 8.64 -6.24
C LEU A 49 -7.26 8.94 -6.78
N LEU A 50 -6.31 9.25 -5.89
CA LEU A 50 -4.95 9.61 -6.30
C LEU A 50 -4.29 8.42 -7.02
N ILE A 51 -4.45 7.19 -6.52
CA ILE A 51 -3.93 5.98 -7.17
C ILE A 51 -4.58 5.72 -8.52
N CYS A 52 -5.90 5.88 -8.66
CA CYS A 52 -6.56 5.79 -9.96
C CYS A 52 -6.03 6.85 -10.95
N GLY A 53 -5.76 8.07 -10.47
CA GLY A 53 -5.12 9.13 -11.24
C GLY A 53 -3.70 8.76 -11.69
N ILE A 54 -2.86 8.23 -10.79
CA ILE A 54 -1.51 7.72 -11.09
C ILE A 54 -1.60 6.66 -12.18
N ILE A 55 -2.47 5.66 -11.99
CA ILE A 55 -2.68 4.56 -12.95
C ILE A 55 -3.03 5.10 -14.34
N TYR A 56 -4.05 5.96 -14.42
CA TYR A 56 -4.53 6.51 -15.69
C TYR A 56 -3.43 7.30 -16.40
N HIS A 57 -2.75 8.19 -15.68
CA HIS A 57 -1.73 9.04 -16.27
C HIS A 57 -0.47 8.27 -16.63
N ILE A 58 -0.08 7.26 -15.86
CA ILE A 58 0.99 6.34 -16.25
C ILE A 58 0.62 5.60 -17.54
N CYS A 59 -0.58 5.02 -17.64
CA CYS A 59 -1.02 4.37 -18.88
C CYS A 59 -1.01 5.35 -20.07
N LYS A 60 -1.45 6.60 -19.88
CA LYS A 60 -1.40 7.63 -20.92
C LYS A 60 0.02 8.01 -21.36
N ILE A 61 0.99 8.05 -20.45
CA ILE A 61 2.41 8.35 -20.79
C ILE A 61 2.96 7.39 -21.84
N TYR A 62 2.51 6.13 -21.81
CA TYR A 62 3.03 5.04 -22.65
C TYR A 62 2.12 4.66 -23.84
N ASN A 63 0.83 5.04 -23.80
CA ASN A 63 -0.11 4.79 -24.90
C ASN A 63 -0.34 6.02 -25.80
N ASP A 64 0.10 7.21 -25.41
CA ASP A 64 -0.15 8.46 -26.14
C ASP A 64 1.08 9.37 -26.15
N ASP A 65 1.68 9.56 -27.33
CA ASP A 65 2.93 10.31 -27.48
C ASP A 65 2.76 11.84 -27.45
N LYS A 66 1.59 12.37 -27.84
CA LYS A 66 1.44 13.83 -28.08
C LYS A 66 1.44 14.66 -26.79
N LYS A 67 1.03 14.08 -25.65
CA LYS A 67 0.91 14.78 -24.35
C LYS A 67 1.63 14.06 -23.21
N SER A 68 2.64 13.26 -23.54
CA SER A 68 3.35 12.39 -22.57
C SER A 68 3.96 13.20 -21.41
N GLN A 69 4.52 14.39 -21.65
CA GLN A 69 5.10 15.25 -20.60
C GLN A 69 4.07 15.82 -19.62
N PHE A 70 2.89 16.22 -20.12
CA PHE A 70 1.81 16.71 -19.28
C PHE A 70 1.29 15.62 -18.34
N HIS A 71 1.11 14.41 -18.87
CA HIS A 71 0.71 13.26 -18.06
C HIS A 71 1.81 12.80 -17.09
N LEU A 72 3.08 12.96 -17.45
CA LEU A 72 4.21 12.76 -16.54
C LEU A 72 4.14 13.71 -15.34
N LEU A 73 3.95 15.01 -15.59
CA LEU A 73 3.82 16.01 -14.52
C LEU A 73 2.61 15.69 -13.63
N ILE A 74 1.45 15.40 -14.21
CA ILE A 74 0.24 15.10 -13.44
C ILE A 74 0.39 13.80 -12.63
N ALA A 75 0.96 12.72 -13.20
CA ALA A 75 1.23 11.49 -12.45
C ALA A 75 2.16 11.77 -11.26
N SER A 76 3.15 12.63 -11.45
CA SER A 76 4.09 13.04 -10.39
C SER A 76 3.38 13.83 -9.28
N LEU A 77 2.48 14.75 -9.64
CA LEU A 77 1.67 15.51 -8.68
C LEU A 77 0.73 14.59 -7.89
N TYR A 78 0.06 13.65 -8.56
CA TYR A 78 -0.78 12.66 -7.87
C TYR A 78 0.02 11.79 -6.90
N LEU A 79 1.20 11.31 -7.30
CA LEU A 79 2.08 10.49 -6.46
C LEU A 79 2.67 11.29 -5.28
N GLY A 80 3.12 12.52 -5.52
CA GLY A 80 3.61 13.41 -4.47
C GLY A 80 2.50 13.78 -3.48
N TYR A 81 1.30 14.08 -3.97
CA TYR A 81 0.15 14.37 -3.11
C TYR A 81 -0.30 13.13 -2.32
N LEU A 82 -0.18 11.93 -2.89
CA LEU A 82 -0.44 10.67 -2.18
C LEU A 82 0.52 10.51 -0.98
N ALA A 83 1.80 10.82 -1.15
CA ALA A 83 2.78 10.80 -0.07
C ALA A 83 2.52 11.86 1.00
N LEU A 84 2.07 13.06 0.62
CA LEU A 84 1.66 14.09 1.58
C LEU A 84 0.35 13.74 2.32
N THR A 85 -0.52 12.94 1.70
CA THR A 85 -1.77 12.45 2.32
C THR A 85 -1.51 11.27 3.25
N LYS A 86 -0.60 10.37 2.86
CA LYS A 86 -0.20 9.18 3.60
C LYS A 86 1.31 9.04 3.54
N ILE A 87 1.97 9.48 4.61
CA ILE A 87 3.43 9.57 4.75
C ILE A 87 4.20 8.29 4.39
N PHE A 88 3.56 7.12 4.53
CA PHE A 88 4.13 5.82 4.12
C PHE A 88 4.52 5.80 2.63
N PHE A 89 3.75 6.46 1.75
CA PHE A 89 4.08 6.52 0.33
C PHE A 89 5.33 7.36 0.03
N GLY A 90 5.81 8.18 0.96
CA GLY A 90 7.13 8.83 0.83
C GLY A 90 8.27 7.80 0.76
N TYR A 91 8.18 6.73 1.55
CA TYR A 91 9.12 5.61 1.47
C TYR A 91 8.93 4.79 0.20
N VAL A 92 7.68 4.60 -0.25
CA VAL A 92 7.39 3.95 -1.55
C VAL A 92 8.01 4.72 -2.71
N ILE A 93 7.92 6.06 -2.68
CA ILE A 93 8.55 6.92 -3.69
C ILE A 93 10.06 6.70 -3.71
N LEU A 94 10.72 6.68 -2.54
CA LEU A 94 12.16 6.46 -2.46
C LEU A 94 12.57 5.06 -2.96
N SER A 95 11.87 4.01 -2.54
CA SER A 95 12.13 2.65 -2.99
C SER A 95 11.93 2.51 -4.50
N GLY A 96 10.86 3.08 -5.04
CA GLY A 96 10.61 3.14 -6.48
C GLY A 96 11.70 3.90 -7.23
N LEU A 97 12.10 5.07 -6.73
CA LEU A 97 13.18 5.88 -7.31
C LEU A 97 14.49 5.07 -7.41
N LEU A 98 14.93 4.45 -6.32
CA LEU A 98 16.16 3.66 -6.28
C LEU A 98 16.09 2.46 -7.23
N LEU A 99 14.95 1.76 -7.24
CA LEU A 99 14.75 0.61 -8.12
C LEU A 99 14.76 0.99 -9.60
N PHE A 100 14.02 2.03 -10.00
CA PHE A 100 14.00 2.47 -11.40
C PHE A 100 15.29 3.16 -11.82
N LEU A 101 16.05 3.75 -10.89
CA LEU A 101 17.39 4.26 -11.14
C LEU A 101 18.33 3.10 -11.48
N PHE A 102 18.32 2.04 -10.66
CA PHE A 102 19.08 0.82 -10.92
C PHE A 102 18.71 0.16 -12.26
N LEU A 103 17.40 -0.02 -12.54
CA LEU A 103 16.93 -0.58 -13.81
C LEU A 103 17.30 0.29 -15.01
N PHE A 104 17.25 1.62 -14.87
CA PHE A 104 17.69 2.55 -15.90
C PHE A 104 19.18 2.40 -16.18
N PHE A 105 20.03 2.31 -15.16
CA PHE A 105 21.47 2.08 -15.37
C PHE A 105 21.78 0.73 -16.02
N LEU A 106 21.07 -0.33 -15.63
CA LEU A 106 21.25 -1.68 -16.19
C LEU A 106 20.82 -1.81 -17.65
N LYS A 107 19.69 -1.20 -18.03
CA LYS A 107 19.05 -1.46 -19.33
C LYS A 107 19.02 -0.25 -20.26
N ARG A 108 19.24 0.96 -19.72
CA ARG A 108 19.28 2.25 -20.45
C ARG A 108 18.05 2.52 -21.33
N LYS A 109 16.90 1.91 -21.03
CA LYS A 109 15.67 2.09 -21.81
C LYS A 109 14.94 3.36 -21.39
N ASN A 110 14.35 4.06 -22.36
CA ASN A 110 13.59 5.29 -22.13
C ASN A 110 12.35 5.08 -21.24
N VAL A 111 11.78 3.87 -21.24
CA VAL A 111 10.63 3.53 -20.36
C VAL A 111 10.99 3.62 -18.87
N PHE A 112 12.19 3.20 -18.48
CA PHE A 112 12.67 3.33 -17.11
C PHE A 112 12.96 4.79 -16.77
N LYS A 113 13.52 5.56 -17.71
CA LYS A 113 13.75 7.00 -17.55
C LYS A 113 12.46 7.77 -17.27
N LYS A 114 11.41 7.55 -18.07
CA LYS A 114 10.10 8.21 -17.87
C LYS A 114 9.51 7.88 -16.49
N THR A 115 9.59 6.61 -16.06
CA THR A 115 9.10 6.19 -14.74
C THR A 115 9.94 6.79 -13.61
N LEU A 116 11.26 6.79 -13.74
CA LEU A 116 12.19 7.41 -12.82
C LEU A 116 11.89 8.91 -12.63
N MET A 117 11.58 9.62 -13.73
CA MET A 117 11.19 11.03 -13.69
C MET A 117 9.90 11.25 -12.88
N VAL A 118 8.92 10.35 -12.98
CA VAL A 118 7.68 10.44 -12.17
C VAL A 118 8.00 10.40 -10.68
N TYR A 119 8.84 9.44 -10.25
CA TYR A 119 9.26 9.34 -8.85
C TYR A 119 10.11 10.55 -8.40
N ALA A 120 11.04 11.01 -9.25
CA ALA A 120 11.90 12.15 -8.92
C ALA A 120 11.09 13.44 -8.75
N LEU A 121 10.18 13.74 -9.68
CA LEU A 121 9.31 14.92 -9.59
C LEU A 121 8.31 14.80 -8.43
N ALA A 122 7.78 13.60 -8.15
CA ALA A 122 6.94 13.38 -6.97
C ALA A 122 7.69 13.69 -5.67
N LEU A 123 8.98 13.31 -5.58
CA LEU A 123 9.82 13.66 -4.43
C LEU A 123 10.04 15.17 -4.32
N LEU A 124 10.22 15.89 -5.44
CA LEU A 124 10.31 17.36 -5.45
C LEU A 124 9.06 18.01 -4.86
N VAL A 125 7.86 17.49 -5.19
CA VAL A 125 6.59 17.97 -4.63
C VAL A 125 6.56 17.82 -3.10
N CYS A 126 7.23 16.81 -2.55
CA CYS A 126 7.29 16.58 -1.11
C CYS A 126 8.39 17.38 -0.38
N LEU A 127 9.30 18.05 -1.09
CA LEU A 127 10.41 18.76 -0.47
C LEU A 127 10.00 19.82 0.57
N PRO A 128 8.95 20.64 0.36
CA PRO A 128 8.55 21.61 1.38
C PRO A 128 8.22 20.96 2.73
N TYR A 129 7.54 19.81 2.71
CA TYR A 129 7.23 19.05 3.91
C TYR A 129 8.49 18.43 4.54
N LEU A 130 9.41 17.90 3.73
CA LEU A 130 10.67 17.34 4.22
C LEU A 130 11.59 18.40 4.81
N PHE A 131 11.61 19.61 4.26
CA PHE A 131 12.35 20.73 4.81
C PHE A 131 11.78 21.19 6.16
N TYR A 132 10.45 21.28 6.25
CA TYR A 132 9.76 21.60 7.50
C TYR A 132 10.02 20.56 8.59
N THR A 133 9.91 19.27 8.27
CA THR A 133 10.19 18.21 9.26
C THR A 133 11.66 18.19 9.66
N TYR A 134 12.58 18.48 8.73
CA TYR A 134 13.99 18.64 9.06
C TYR A 134 14.23 19.82 10.01
N SER A 135 13.63 20.99 9.78
CA SER A 135 13.83 22.16 10.65
C SER A 135 13.32 21.93 12.08
N LEU A 136 12.32 21.07 12.25
CA LEU A 136 11.80 20.69 13.57
C LEU A 136 12.59 19.59 14.28
N THR A 137 13.18 18.66 13.53
CA THR A 137 13.70 17.41 14.09
C THR A 137 15.21 17.22 13.93
N GLY A 138 15.84 17.98 13.04
CA GLY A 138 17.23 17.78 12.62
C GLY A 138 17.46 16.49 11.82
N LYS A 139 16.41 15.73 11.48
CA LYS A 139 16.52 14.43 10.82
C LYS A 139 16.21 14.54 9.33
N ILE A 140 17.15 14.07 8.50
CA ILE A 140 16.98 14.00 7.05
C ILE A 140 15.94 12.93 6.72
N PHE A 141 15.05 13.24 5.77
CA PHE A 141 14.04 12.30 5.27
C PHE A 141 13.08 11.77 6.35
N TYR A 142 12.73 12.63 7.30
CA TYR A 142 11.84 12.28 8.41
C TYR A 142 10.38 12.52 8.07
N TRP A 143 9.65 11.44 7.73
CA TRP A 143 8.25 11.53 7.32
C TRP A 143 7.24 11.47 8.48
N GLY A 144 7.68 11.04 9.67
CA GLY A 144 6.80 10.94 10.83
C GLY A 144 7.37 10.06 11.95
N ASN A 145 6.69 10.08 13.09
CA ASN A 145 7.10 9.41 14.35
C ASN A 145 6.25 8.18 14.71
N SER A 146 5.40 7.70 13.81
CA SER A 146 4.50 6.57 14.06
C SER A 146 5.11 5.20 13.70
N GLY A 147 6.27 5.21 13.02
CA GLY A 147 6.93 4.00 12.52
C GLY A 147 7.42 3.10 13.64
N GLY A 148 8.05 3.66 14.67
CA GLY A 148 8.55 2.91 15.82
C GLY A 148 7.45 2.23 16.60
N LEU A 149 6.33 2.92 16.85
CA LEU A 149 5.17 2.32 17.51
C LEU A 149 4.59 1.17 16.69
N SER A 150 4.49 1.35 15.37
CA SER A 150 3.97 0.31 14.47
C SER A 150 4.88 -0.91 14.43
N LEU A 151 6.20 -0.71 14.44
CA LEU A 151 7.19 -1.80 14.44
C LEU A 151 7.28 -2.49 15.81
N TYR A 152 7.16 -1.74 16.91
CA TYR A 152 7.12 -2.29 18.26
C TYR A 152 5.96 -3.26 18.44
N TRP A 153 4.75 -2.85 18.05
CA TRP A 153 3.59 -3.73 18.10
C TRP A 153 3.77 -4.96 17.22
N MET A 154 4.22 -4.75 15.99
CA MET A 154 4.50 -5.83 15.05
C MET A 154 5.49 -6.88 15.60
N SER A 155 6.45 -6.43 16.39
CA SER A 155 7.51 -7.25 16.98
C SER A 155 7.22 -7.73 18.40
N THR A 156 5.98 -7.67 18.86
CA THR A 156 5.64 -8.19 20.20
C THR A 156 6.11 -9.65 20.39
N PRO A 157 6.81 -9.96 21.48
CA PRO A 157 7.34 -11.30 21.73
C PRO A 157 6.31 -12.25 22.38
N TYR A 158 5.12 -11.76 22.75
CA TYR A 158 4.16 -12.54 23.53
C TYR A 158 3.29 -13.47 22.67
N ASP A 159 3.15 -14.73 23.06
CA ASP A 159 2.54 -15.79 22.24
C ASP A 159 1.12 -15.47 21.75
N ASN A 160 0.28 -14.90 22.63
CA ASN A 160 -1.12 -14.61 22.34
C ASN A 160 -1.36 -13.28 21.62
N GLU A 161 -0.30 -12.62 21.15
CA GLU A 161 -0.37 -11.35 20.43
C GLU A 161 0.13 -11.53 19.00
N PHE A 162 -0.61 -11.03 18.02
CA PHE A 162 -0.41 -11.26 16.60
C PHE A 162 0.24 -10.07 15.88
N GLY A 163 0.74 -9.08 16.62
CA GLY A 163 1.44 -7.92 16.08
C GLY A 163 0.54 -6.84 15.48
N ASP A 164 -0.74 -6.80 15.86
CA ASP A 164 -1.64 -5.69 15.58
C ASP A 164 -1.39 -4.50 16.50
N TRP A 165 -1.73 -3.32 16.00
CA TRP A 165 -1.47 -2.07 16.69
C TRP A 165 -2.50 -1.85 17.78
N PHE A 166 -2.01 -1.60 18.99
CA PHE A 166 -2.85 -1.23 20.10
C PHE A 166 -2.57 0.23 20.47
N GLY A 167 -3.63 1.03 20.57
CA GLY A 167 -3.54 2.45 20.97
C GLY A 167 -3.19 2.61 22.45
N PHE A 168 -3.74 3.63 23.09
CA PHE A 168 -3.79 3.68 24.56
C PHE A 168 -5.03 2.88 24.99
N TYR A 169 -4.83 1.71 25.61
CA TYR A 169 -5.92 0.81 25.99
C TYR A 169 -6.28 0.97 27.46
N ASP A 170 -7.55 0.68 27.76
CA ASP A 170 -8.06 0.49 29.10
C ASP A 170 -7.51 -0.82 29.69
N PRO A 171 -6.84 -0.77 30.87
CA PRO A 171 -6.39 -1.97 31.57
C PRO A 171 -7.51 -3.00 31.83
N GLU A 172 -8.76 -2.55 31.94
CA GLU A 172 -9.92 -3.40 32.20
C GLU A 172 -10.33 -4.22 30.97
N GLU A 173 -10.17 -3.67 29.75
CA GLU A 173 -10.57 -4.34 28.51
C GLU A 173 -9.54 -5.40 28.08
N TYR A 174 -8.24 -5.14 28.28
CA TYR A 174 -7.15 -6.04 27.88
C TYR A 174 -6.07 -6.20 28.97
N PRO A 175 -6.38 -6.88 30.09
CA PRO A 175 -5.47 -6.96 31.25
C PRO A 175 -4.15 -7.65 30.93
N LYS A 176 -4.15 -8.67 30.05
CA LYS A 176 -2.93 -9.36 29.61
C LYS A 176 -2.02 -8.45 28.77
N LEU A 177 -2.61 -7.72 27.82
CA LEU A 177 -1.89 -6.76 26.99
C LEU A 177 -1.28 -5.64 27.85
N PHE A 178 -2.07 -5.09 28.78
CA PHE A 178 -1.57 -4.08 29.71
C PHE A 178 -0.39 -4.59 30.53
N LYS A 179 -0.52 -5.77 31.14
CA LYS A 179 0.56 -6.39 31.94
C LYS A 179 1.86 -6.56 31.14
N ASN A 180 1.75 -6.93 29.87
CA ASN A 180 2.89 -7.16 28.98
C ASN A 180 3.64 -5.86 28.64
N HIS A 181 2.92 -4.75 28.47
CA HIS A 181 3.49 -3.54 27.87
C HIS A 181 3.66 -2.35 28.82
N VAL A 182 2.94 -2.31 29.95
CA VAL A 182 2.93 -1.17 30.89
C VAL A 182 4.33 -0.80 31.37
N GLY A 183 5.18 -1.78 31.69
CA GLY A 183 6.52 -1.53 32.20
C GLY A 183 7.43 -0.83 31.19
N PHE A 184 7.28 -1.13 29.89
CA PHE A 184 8.04 -0.46 28.84
C PHE A 184 7.45 0.91 28.52
N PHE A 185 6.13 1.03 28.36
CA PHE A 185 5.49 2.32 28.09
C PHE A 185 5.67 3.33 29.22
N GLY A 186 5.76 2.89 30.47
CA GLY A 186 6.12 3.74 31.61
C GLY A 186 7.47 4.44 31.43
N LYS A 187 8.47 3.76 30.86
CA LYS A 187 9.79 4.35 30.56
C LYS A 187 9.72 5.43 29.48
N LEU A 188 8.71 5.37 28.60
CA LEU A 188 8.56 6.29 27.48
C LEU A 188 7.83 7.59 27.85
N GLN A 189 7.19 7.67 29.02
CA GLN A 189 6.31 8.81 29.37
C GLN A 189 7.04 10.15 29.42
N ASN A 190 8.30 10.15 29.88
CA ASN A 190 9.10 11.37 30.04
C ASN A 190 9.97 11.70 28.82
N LEU A 191 9.87 10.91 27.74
CA LEU A 191 10.67 11.11 26.53
C LEU A 191 9.95 12.01 25.53
N SER A 192 10.70 12.84 24.79
CA SER A 192 10.16 13.58 23.65
C SER A 192 9.64 12.63 22.56
N SER A 193 8.73 13.10 21.71
CA SER A 193 8.15 12.30 20.62
C SER A 193 9.19 11.63 19.70
N ILE A 194 10.34 12.27 19.51
CA ILE A 194 11.44 11.75 18.68
C ILE A 194 12.19 10.63 19.42
N GLN A 195 12.54 10.87 20.69
CA GLN A 195 13.21 9.86 21.53
C GLN A 195 12.32 8.64 21.76
N ARG A 196 11.00 8.84 21.92
CA ARG A 196 10.04 7.74 22.03
C ARG A 196 10.05 6.85 20.80
N ASP A 197 10.01 7.43 19.59
CA ASP A 197 10.07 6.68 18.33
C ASP A 197 11.39 5.89 18.19
N GLU A 198 12.52 6.47 18.60
CA GLU A 198 13.82 5.80 18.61
C GLU A 198 13.86 4.62 19.59
N GLU A 199 13.41 4.81 20.82
CA GLU A 199 13.42 3.75 21.84
C GLU A 199 12.44 2.62 21.46
N LEU A 200 11.29 2.96 20.88
CA LEU A 200 10.36 1.99 20.31
C LEU A 200 11.02 1.15 19.21
N LYS A 201 11.73 1.78 18.26
CA LYS A 201 12.46 1.06 17.20
C LYS A 201 13.55 0.17 17.77
N LYS A 202 14.31 0.66 18.74
CA LYS A 202 15.37 -0.10 19.40
C LYS A 202 14.82 -1.35 20.08
N GLN A 203 13.76 -1.19 20.88
CA GLN A 203 13.10 -2.32 21.53
C GLN A 203 12.49 -3.28 20.50
N ALA A 204 11.92 -2.76 19.40
CA ALA A 204 11.37 -3.59 18.35
C ALA A 204 12.43 -4.47 17.67
N ILE A 205 13.59 -3.89 17.34
CA ILE A 205 14.72 -4.63 16.78
C ILE A 205 15.20 -5.69 17.77
N GLN A 206 15.31 -5.35 19.05
CA GLN A 206 15.68 -6.30 20.10
C GLN A 206 14.69 -7.48 20.18
N ASN A 207 13.39 -7.21 20.09
CA ASN A 207 12.38 -8.26 20.08
C ASN A 207 12.51 -9.17 18.85
N ILE A 208 12.76 -8.60 17.67
CA ILE A 208 12.94 -9.35 16.40
C ILE A 208 14.15 -10.27 16.49
N ILE A 209 15.29 -9.75 16.98
CA ILE A 209 16.53 -10.52 17.11
C ILE A 209 16.35 -11.67 18.11
N ASN A 210 15.69 -11.41 19.24
CA ASN A 210 15.53 -12.42 20.29
C ASN A 210 14.42 -13.43 19.98
N ASN A 211 13.43 -13.07 19.15
CA ASN A 211 12.24 -13.89 18.86
C ASN A 211 11.90 -13.90 17.35
N PRO A 212 12.83 -14.35 16.47
CA PRO A 212 12.65 -14.24 15.01
C PRO A 212 11.48 -15.08 14.49
N SER A 213 11.25 -16.27 15.05
CA SER A 213 10.12 -17.13 14.70
C SER A 213 8.79 -16.46 15.04
N LYS A 214 8.72 -15.82 16.21
CA LYS A 214 7.53 -15.08 16.65
C LYS A 214 7.25 -13.89 15.75
N PHE A 215 8.27 -13.11 15.39
CA PHE A 215 8.12 -12.01 14.45
C PHE A 215 7.59 -12.48 13.08
N PHE A 216 8.09 -13.61 12.58
CA PHE A 216 7.60 -14.20 11.33
C PHE A 216 6.11 -14.59 11.41
N MET A 217 5.66 -15.16 12.54
CA MET A 217 4.25 -15.45 12.76
C MET A 217 3.39 -14.18 12.80
N ASN A 218 3.87 -13.13 13.46
CA ASN A 218 3.20 -11.83 13.48
C ASN A 218 3.14 -11.21 12.07
N TRP A 219 4.19 -11.39 11.27
CA TRP A 219 4.24 -11.00 9.86
C TRP A 219 3.19 -11.70 9.00
N LEU A 220 3.06 -13.03 9.13
CA LEU A 220 2.00 -13.76 8.46
C LEU A 220 0.60 -13.31 8.91
N ALA A 221 0.39 -13.12 10.21
CA ALA A 221 -0.86 -12.59 10.75
C ALA A 221 -1.17 -11.18 10.21
N ASN A 222 -0.14 -10.34 10.03
CA ASN A 222 -0.29 -9.00 9.49
C ASN A 222 -0.65 -8.98 8.00
N ILE A 223 -0.09 -9.89 7.20
CA ILE A 223 -0.56 -10.09 5.81
C ILE A 223 -2.05 -10.47 5.82
N GLY A 224 -2.44 -11.38 6.71
CA GLY A 224 -3.84 -11.71 6.96
C GLY A 224 -4.68 -10.48 7.28
N ARG A 225 -4.27 -9.64 8.23
CA ARG A 225 -4.99 -8.40 8.56
C ARG A 225 -5.06 -7.40 7.42
N LEU A 226 -3.98 -7.27 6.68
CA LEU A 226 -3.89 -6.33 5.56
C LEU A 226 -4.83 -6.73 4.42
N VAL A 227 -4.95 -8.02 4.12
CA VAL A 227 -5.82 -8.51 3.03
C VAL A 227 -7.23 -8.80 3.52
N PHE A 228 -7.40 -9.44 4.68
CA PHE A 228 -8.67 -10.00 5.14
C PHE A 228 -9.25 -9.31 6.38
N SER A 229 -8.54 -8.35 6.97
CA SER A 229 -8.90 -7.76 8.27
C SER A 229 -9.03 -8.82 9.38
N TYR A 230 -8.15 -9.84 9.36
CA TYR A 230 -8.08 -10.91 10.35
C TYR A 230 -6.72 -11.63 10.27
N PRO A 231 -6.09 -12.10 11.37
CA PRO A 231 -6.54 -12.09 12.77
C PRO A 231 -6.10 -10.87 13.56
N TYR A 232 -6.96 -10.43 14.49
CA TYR A 232 -6.63 -9.41 15.51
C TYR A 232 -6.49 -10.07 16.87
N THR A 233 -5.59 -9.54 17.68
CA THR A 233 -5.32 -10.04 19.02
C THR A 233 -6.53 -9.84 19.93
N TYR A 234 -6.88 -10.87 20.70
CA TYR A 234 -8.03 -10.93 21.61
C TYR A 234 -9.40 -10.56 21.01
N SER A 235 -9.53 -10.54 19.68
CA SER A 235 -10.75 -10.12 19.00
C SER A 235 -11.46 -11.30 18.34
N LYS A 236 -12.73 -11.51 18.67
CA LYS A 236 -13.58 -12.48 17.98
C LYS A 236 -13.94 -11.98 16.58
N GLN A 237 -14.10 -12.91 15.64
CA GLN A 237 -14.54 -12.60 14.28
C GLN A 237 -15.96 -12.03 14.31
N LYS A 238 -16.19 -10.92 13.60
CA LYS A 238 -17.49 -10.24 13.51
C LYS A 238 -18.06 -10.42 12.11
N LEU A 239 -19.38 -10.29 11.95
CA LEU A 239 -20.01 -10.29 10.61
C LEU A 239 -19.40 -9.23 9.68
N SER A 240 -19.01 -8.08 10.23
CA SER A 240 -18.35 -7.00 9.48
C SER A 240 -16.94 -7.38 8.97
N THR A 241 -16.35 -8.47 9.43
CA THR A 241 -15.09 -9.02 8.89
C THR A 241 -15.31 -9.63 7.51
N TYR A 242 -16.47 -10.24 7.23
CA TYR A 242 -16.76 -10.84 5.92
C TYR A 242 -16.85 -9.82 4.78
N PHE A 243 -17.19 -8.56 5.09
CA PHE A 243 -17.14 -7.45 4.14
C PHE A 243 -15.72 -7.17 3.62
N TYR A 244 -14.69 -7.57 4.35
CA TYR A 244 -13.30 -7.57 3.87
C TYR A 244 -12.91 -8.93 3.31
N ILE A 245 -13.22 -10.04 3.99
CA ILE A 245 -12.76 -11.38 3.59
C ILE A 245 -13.22 -11.74 2.18
N ILE A 246 -14.52 -11.71 1.93
CA ILE A 246 -15.11 -12.23 0.69
C ILE A 246 -14.55 -11.50 -0.54
N PRO A 247 -14.62 -10.16 -0.63
CA PRO A 247 -14.14 -9.47 -1.83
C PRO A 247 -12.60 -9.51 -1.96
N ASN A 248 -11.85 -9.43 -0.87
CA ASN A 248 -10.39 -9.55 -0.93
C ASN A 248 -9.91 -10.97 -1.25
N MET A 249 -10.70 -12.01 -0.93
CA MET A 249 -10.39 -13.40 -1.29
C MET A 249 -10.32 -13.58 -2.81
N PHE A 250 -11.26 -12.99 -3.56
CA PHE A 250 -11.19 -12.99 -5.01
C PHE A 250 -9.93 -12.29 -5.51
N ILE A 251 -9.60 -11.11 -4.98
CA ILE A 251 -8.37 -10.39 -5.36
C ILE A 251 -7.14 -11.25 -5.06
N ALA A 252 -7.05 -11.87 -3.89
CA ALA A 252 -5.92 -12.69 -3.49
C ALA A 252 -5.76 -13.94 -4.37
N VAL A 253 -6.85 -14.71 -4.56
CA VAL A 253 -6.83 -15.92 -5.40
C VAL A 253 -6.50 -15.57 -6.85
N PHE A 254 -7.18 -14.59 -7.44
CA PHE A 254 -6.88 -14.17 -8.80
C PHE A 254 -5.48 -13.57 -8.92
N SER A 255 -4.95 -12.91 -7.89
CA SER A 255 -3.55 -12.45 -7.90
C SER A 255 -2.58 -13.62 -7.98
N VAL A 256 -2.77 -14.69 -7.20
CA VAL A 256 -1.90 -15.87 -7.26
C VAL A 256 -1.96 -16.53 -8.65
N LEU A 257 -3.17 -16.73 -9.18
CA LEU A 257 -3.37 -17.33 -10.51
C LEU A 257 -2.78 -16.45 -11.63
N CYS A 258 -3.04 -15.14 -11.59
CA CYS A 258 -2.53 -14.20 -12.57
C CYS A 258 -1.02 -14.01 -12.46
N PHE A 259 -0.42 -14.20 -11.28
CA PHE A 259 1.03 -14.17 -11.10
C PHE A 259 1.70 -15.27 -11.91
N TYR A 260 1.20 -16.51 -11.78
CA TYR A 260 1.69 -17.64 -12.57
C TYR A 260 1.58 -17.39 -14.08
N LEU A 261 0.41 -16.91 -14.54
CA LEU A 261 0.20 -16.58 -15.95
C LEU A 261 1.10 -15.43 -16.43
N SER A 262 1.31 -14.43 -15.57
CA SER A 262 2.19 -13.29 -15.88
C SER A 262 3.63 -13.73 -16.09
N CYS A 263 4.13 -14.66 -15.27
CA CYS A 263 5.46 -15.22 -15.45
C CYS A 263 5.61 -15.95 -16.80
N LYS A 264 4.58 -16.70 -17.24
CA LYS A 264 4.58 -17.37 -18.54
C LYS A 264 4.47 -16.41 -19.72
N ALA A 265 3.59 -15.41 -19.60
CA ALA A 265 3.27 -14.47 -20.68
C ALA A 265 4.04 -13.15 -20.58
N TRP A 266 5.18 -13.13 -19.91
CA TRP A 266 5.77 -11.88 -19.43
C TRP A 266 6.14 -10.88 -20.53
N ARG A 267 6.48 -11.37 -21.72
CA ARG A 267 6.82 -10.53 -22.89
C ARG A 267 5.63 -9.85 -23.54
N HIS A 268 4.41 -10.28 -23.25
CA HIS A 268 3.18 -9.76 -23.85
C HIS A 268 2.45 -8.73 -22.97
N ILE A 269 2.91 -8.54 -21.73
CA ILE A 269 2.35 -7.57 -20.80
C ILE A 269 3.01 -6.20 -21.07
N PRO A 270 2.23 -5.13 -21.31
CA PRO A 270 2.74 -3.78 -21.50
C PRO A 270 3.57 -3.32 -20.30
N TYR A 271 4.58 -2.50 -20.57
CA TYR A 271 5.51 -2.01 -19.56
C TYR A 271 4.81 -1.29 -18.41
N GLU A 272 3.80 -0.47 -18.72
CA GLU A 272 3.09 0.33 -17.75
C GLU A 272 2.32 -0.52 -16.73
N ILE A 273 1.82 -1.69 -17.13
CA ILE A 273 1.17 -2.65 -16.22
C ILE A 273 2.20 -3.21 -15.24
N TYR A 274 3.41 -3.51 -15.69
CA TYR A 274 4.50 -3.93 -14.79
C TYR A 274 4.94 -2.84 -13.84
N ALA A 275 5.12 -1.61 -14.35
CA ALA A 275 5.54 -0.49 -13.52
C ALA A 275 4.52 -0.22 -12.40
N LEU A 276 3.22 -0.28 -12.71
CA LEU A 276 2.15 -0.14 -11.75
C LEU A 276 2.07 -1.33 -10.78
N LEU A 277 2.20 -2.56 -11.27
CA LEU A 277 2.23 -3.75 -10.40
C LEU A 277 3.41 -3.71 -9.43
N LEU A 278 4.59 -3.28 -9.89
CA LEU A 278 5.77 -3.11 -9.05
C LEU A 278 5.57 -2.05 -7.98
N PHE A 279 4.94 -0.91 -8.32
CA PHE A 279 4.50 0.09 -7.34
C PHE A 279 3.54 -0.53 -6.29
N GLY A 280 2.56 -1.33 -6.74
CA GLY A 280 1.63 -2.05 -5.87
C GLY A 280 2.32 -3.03 -4.94
N ILE A 281 3.27 -3.82 -5.45
CA ILE A 281 4.06 -4.79 -4.69
C ILE A 281 4.95 -4.10 -3.66
N ILE A 282 5.67 -3.05 -4.02
CA ILE A 282 6.51 -2.27 -3.09
C ILE A 282 5.64 -1.70 -1.96
N SER A 283 4.48 -1.13 -2.30
CA SER A 283 3.55 -0.56 -1.33
C SER A 283 2.97 -1.64 -0.39
N PHE A 284 2.58 -2.80 -0.95
CA PHE A 284 2.05 -3.93 -0.21
C PHE A 284 3.08 -4.53 0.74
N LEU A 285 4.26 -4.88 0.22
CA LEU A 285 5.34 -5.49 1.01
C LEU A 285 5.83 -4.53 2.10
N GLY A 286 6.04 -3.25 1.77
CA GLY A 286 6.43 -2.26 2.77
C GLY A 286 5.37 -2.09 3.87
N SER A 287 4.08 -2.12 3.53
CA SER A 287 3.00 -2.07 4.53
C SER A 287 2.94 -3.34 5.37
N SER A 288 3.27 -4.50 4.79
CA SER A 288 3.26 -5.78 5.51
C SER A 288 4.33 -5.90 6.60
N LEU A 289 5.42 -5.15 6.50
CA LEU A 289 6.53 -5.15 7.46
C LEU A 289 6.25 -4.35 8.74
N LEU A 290 5.16 -3.57 8.75
CA LEU A 290 4.72 -2.78 9.89
C LEU A 290 3.32 -3.25 10.30
N SER A 291 2.94 -3.03 11.55
CA SER A 291 1.57 -3.33 11.97
C SER A 291 0.56 -2.57 11.08
N ALA A 292 -0.23 -3.32 10.32
CA ALA A 292 -1.10 -2.78 9.29
C ALA A 292 -2.53 -3.35 9.37
N TYR A 293 -3.46 -2.59 8.78
CA TYR A 293 -4.88 -2.90 8.70
C TYR A 293 -5.32 -2.99 7.23
N SER A 294 -6.53 -3.48 7.00
CA SER A 294 -7.12 -3.58 5.67
C SER A 294 -7.25 -2.24 4.93
N ARG A 295 -7.33 -1.13 5.66
CA ARG A 295 -7.36 0.22 5.08
C ARG A 295 -6.05 0.64 4.41
N GLN A 296 -4.91 -0.01 4.73
CA GLN A 296 -3.65 0.20 4.02
C GLN A 296 -3.62 -0.51 2.67
N PHE A 297 -4.31 -1.65 2.54
CA PHE A 297 -4.44 -2.39 1.28
C PHE A 297 -5.44 -1.75 0.32
N THR A 298 -6.53 -1.21 0.87
CA THR A 298 -7.67 -0.67 0.10
C THR A 298 -7.27 0.31 -1.01
N PRO A 299 -6.33 1.25 -0.82
CA PRO A 299 -5.86 2.12 -1.90
C PRO A 299 -5.14 1.40 -3.05
N LEU A 300 -4.55 0.22 -2.81
CA LEU A 300 -3.81 -0.55 -3.82
C LEU A 300 -4.71 -1.44 -4.68
N VAL A 301 -5.95 -1.67 -4.26
CA VAL A 301 -6.94 -2.49 -4.98
C VAL A 301 -7.08 -2.16 -6.47
N PRO A 302 -7.14 -0.87 -6.92
CA PRO A 302 -7.21 -0.55 -8.34
C PRO A 302 -6.01 -1.07 -9.15
N VAL A 303 -4.80 -1.09 -8.56
CA VAL A 303 -3.59 -1.61 -9.22
C VAL A 303 -3.75 -3.10 -9.50
N PHE A 304 -4.17 -3.86 -8.49
CA PHE A 304 -4.36 -5.31 -8.61
C PHE A 304 -5.52 -5.64 -9.56
N ILE A 305 -6.64 -4.93 -9.49
CA ILE A 305 -7.78 -5.15 -10.39
C ILE A 305 -7.39 -4.85 -11.84
N LEU A 306 -6.66 -3.77 -12.12
CA LEU A 306 -6.19 -3.48 -13.48
C LEU A 306 -5.33 -4.62 -14.03
N TRP A 307 -4.36 -5.07 -13.25
CA TRP A 307 -3.47 -6.14 -13.63
C TRP A 307 -4.22 -7.47 -13.85
N ILE A 308 -5.06 -7.88 -12.89
CA ILE A 308 -5.90 -9.09 -13.01
C ILE A 308 -6.78 -9.01 -14.26
N SER A 309 -7.47 -7.88 -14.47
CA SER A 309 -8.37 -7.69 -15.61
C SER A 309 -7.64 -7.82 -16.94
N PHE A 310 -6.44 -7.23 -17.02
CA PHE A 310 -5.59 -7.35 -18.21
C PHE A 310 -5.21 -8.79 -18.50
N ILE A 311 -4.76 -9.54 -17.48
CA ILE A 311 -4.31 -10.93 -17.64
C ILE A 311 -5.46 -11.84 -18.03
N VAL A 312 -6.57 -11.79 -17.29
CA VAL A 312 -7.74 -12.65 -17.51
C VAL A 312 -8.28 -12.46 -18.92
N ILE A 313 -8.50 -11.22 -19.36
CA ILE A 313 -9.12 -10.96 -20.67
C ILE A 313 -8.18 -11.30 -21.83
N ARG A 314 -6.87 -11.10 -21.65
CA ARG A 314 -5.91 -11.29 -22.75
C ARG A 314 -5.43 -12.74 -22.91
N PHE A 315 -5.34 -13.49 -21.81
CA PHE A 315 -4.71 -14.82 -21.83
C PHE A 315 -5.64 -15.97 -21.47
N ILE A 316 -6.83 -15.71 -20.91
CA ILE A 316 -7.79 -16.77 -20.59
C ILE A 316 -8.89 -16.77 -21.66
N ARG A 317 -8.91 -17.81 -22.49
CA ARG A 317 -10.10 -18.16 -23.28
C ARG A 317 -10.92 -19.15 -22.47
N ILE A 318 -12.15 -18.79 -22.15
CA ILE A 318 -13.13 -19.70 -21.56
C ILE A 318 -13.89 -20.32 -22.72
N GLU A 319 -13.56 -21.56 -23.07
CA GLU A 319 -14.38 -22.37 -23.98
C GLU A 319 -15.46 -23.03 -23.13
N ILE A 320 -16.69 -22.53 -23.23
CA ILE A 320 -17.86 -23.20 -22.65
C ILE A 320 -18.20 -24.33 -23.62
N THR A 321 -17.88 -25.56 -23.23
CA THR A 321 -18.16 -26.77 -24.01
C THR A 321 -19.57 -27.26 -23.74
#